data_AF-A0A4P5W7X1-F1
#
_entry.id   AF-A0A4P5W7X1-F1
#
_cell.length_a   1.000
_cell.length_b   1.000
_cell.length_c   1.000
_cell.angle_alpha   90.00
_cell.angle_beta   90.00
_cell.angle_gamma   90.00
#
_symmetry.space_group_name_H-M   'P 1'
#
loop_
_entity.id
_entity.type
_entity.pdbx_description
1 polymer ?
#
loop_
_entity_poly.entity_id
_entity_poly.type
_entity_poly.pdbx_seq_one_letter_code
_entity_poly.pdbx_strand_id
1 'polypeptide(L)'
;MLPHRIAAALVGSLAACAESAASPDPCDMPGALSNCLAPTRTDDEYIEQGQRYFDTLDASADPESEPTYAELVARWEWPPWLLLTGYGAELTLAVDELVLAAFPGTTVPTRDCRAFEVQPFGRCRVSIDYEGQACPIYEEFTFNDAGEVTFVEAWSDQAALLPWDVEADPWAEGEGIGRLSTRVPGLGTEAGRIDPTGEEMTRAGETDAEVADFAARTQDFWGYWSEAYDAAGDDMFARGCGW
;
A
#
# COMPACT_ATOMS: atom_id res chain seq x y z
N MET A 1 -35.00 -53.47 62.10
CA MET A 1 -33.88 -52.52 61.94
C MET A 1 -33.05 -53.00 60.76
N LEU A 2 -33.20 -52.33 59.60
CA LEU A 2 -32.62 -52.71 58.30
C LEU A 2 -31.38 -51.84 58.01
N PRO A 3 -30.26 -52.38 57.51
CA PRO A 3 -29.11 -51.56 57.12
C PRO A 3 -29.27 -51.04 55.68
N HIS A 4 -29.06 -49.74 55.48
CA HIS A 4 -28.97 -49.14 54.15
C HIS A 4 -27.53 -49.26 53.62
N ARG A 5 -27.39 -49.83 52.42
CA ARG A 5 -26.16 -49.82 51.62
C ARG A 5 -26.22 -48.61 50.67
N ILE A 6 -25.19 -47.77 50.69
CA ILE A 6 -24.99 -46.68 49.72
C ILE A 6 -24.03 -47.20 48.65
N ALA A 7 -24.48 -47.19 47.39
CA ALA A 7 -23.67 -47.48 46.22
C ALA A 7 -22.95 -46.20 45.77
N ALA A 8 -21.62 -46.26 45.64
CA ALA A 8 -20.81 -45.19 45.05
C ALA A 8 -20.70 -45.44 43.54
N ALA A 9 -21.14 -44.47 42.73
CA ALA A 9 -20.95 -44.45 41.29
C ALA A 9 -19.64 -43.72 40.96
N LEU A 10 -18.72 -44.42 40.29
CA LEU A 10 -17.52 -43.84 39.69
C LEU A 10 -17.90 -43.08 38.42
N VAL A 11 -17.64 -41.77 38.41
CA VAL A 11 -17.71 -40.94 37.19
C VAL A 11 -16.29 -40.88 36.60
N GLY A 12 -16.11 -41.49 35.43
CA GLY A 12 -14.88 -41.39 34.66
C GLY A 12 -14.87 -40.11 33.82
N SER A 13 -13.91 -39.22 34.06
CA SER A 13 -13.64 -38.08 33.20
C SER A 13 -12.89 -38.55 31.94
N LEU A 14 -13.56 -38.47 30.80
CA LEU A 14 -12.93 -38.51 29.48
C LEU A 14 -12.30 -37.15 29.21
N ALA A 15 -10.98 -37.04 29.35
CA ALA A 15 -10.23 -35.88 28.88
C ALA A 15 -10.07 -36.00 27.36
N ALA A 16 -10.85 -35.21 26.61
CA ALA A 16 -10.66 -35.03 25.18
C ALA A 16 -9.45 -34.11 24.97
N CYS A 17 -8.38 -34.62 24.39
CA CYS A 17 -7.29 -33.81 23.85
C CYS A 17 -7.85 -33.06 22.63
N ALA A 18 -8.18 -31.79 22.80
CA ALA A 18 -8.45 -30.92 21.67
C ALA A 18 -7.09 -30.55 21.04
N GLU A 19 -6.78 -31.19 19.91
CA GLU A 19 -5.67 -30.79 19.07
C GLU A 19 -6.00 -29.40 18.51
N SER A 20 -5.24 -28.37 18.93
CA SER A 20 -5.34 -27.03 18.36
C SER A 20 -4.90 -27.15 16.90
N ALA A 21 -5.85 -27.10 15.97
CA ALA A 21 -5.52 -26.97 14.55
C ALA A 21 -4.64 -25.71 14.40
N ALA A 22 -3.47 -25.86 13.80
CA ALA A 22 -2.64 -24.72 13.45
C ALA A 22 -3.45 -23.81 12.51
N SER A 23 -3.42 -22.50 12.77
CA SER A 23 -4.03 -21.54 11.84
C SER A 23 -3.39 -21.70 10.46
N PRO A 24 -4.16 -21.65 9.37
CA PRO A 24 -3.61 -21.70 8.02
C PRO A 24 -2.60 -20.57 7.80
N ASP A 25 -1.57 -20.86 7.00
CA ASP A 25 -0.56 -19.87 6.62
C ASP A 25 -1.24 -18.74 5.81
N PRO A 26 -1.10 -17.46 6.22
CA PRO A 26 -1.68 -16.34 5.47
C PRO A 26 -1.17 -16.25 4.02
N CYS A 27 -0.04 -16.87 3.70
CA CYS A 27 0.54 -16.89 2.37
C CYS A 27 -0.01 -17.98 1.44
N ASP A 28 -0.73 -18.96 1.97
CA ASP A 28 -1.36 -20.05 1.20
C ASP A 28 -2.86 -19.78 0.92
N MET A 29 -3.30 -18.52 1.01
CA MET A 29 -4.71 -18.14 0.93
C MET A 29 -4.99 -17.14 -0.21
N PRO A 30 -6.22 -17.10 -0.77
CA PRO A 30 -6.60 -16.13 -1.81
C PRO A 30 -6.44 -14.65 -1.39
N GLY A 31 -6.37 -14.37 -0.09
CA GLY A 31 -6.17 -13.04 0.50
C GLY A 31 -4.72 -12.77 0.92
N ALA A 32 -3.75 -13.46 0.35
CA ALA A 32 -2.33 -13.33 0.71
C ALA A 32 -1.89 -11.85 0.71
N LEU A 33 -1.14 -11.50 1.75
CA LEU A 33 -0.56 -10.17 1.98
C LEU A 33 0.75 -10.01 1.21
N SER A 34 1.13 -8.80 0.83
CA SER A 34 2.26 -8.59 -0.11
C SER A 34 3.57 -9.22 0.38
N ASN A 35 3.83 -9.23 1.69
CA ASN A 35 4.99 -9.87 2.29
C ASN A 35 5.07 -11.41 2.11
N CYS A 36 4.06 -12.03 1.50
CA CYS A 36 4.08 -13.43 1.10
C CYS A 36 4.86 -13.71 -0.19
N LEU A 37 5.13 -12.68 -1.00
CA LEU A 37 5.96 -12.84 -2.19
C LEU A 37 7.44 -12.62 -1.86
N ALA A 38 8.29 -13.31 -2.61
CA ALA A 38 9.71 -13.04 -2.68
C ALA A 38 10.04 -12.31 -4.00
N PRO A 39 11.12 -11.51 -4.05
CA PRO A 39 11.54 -10.84 -5.29
C PRO A 39 11.74 -11.85 -6.44
N THR A 40 11.08 -11.60 -7.58
CA THR A 40 11.22 -12.40 -8.81
C THR A 40 12.03 -11.68 -9.89
N ARG A 41 12.22 -10.37 -9.73
CA ARG A 41 13.04 -9.49 -10.59
C ARG A 41 14.34 -9.12 -9.89
N THR A 42 15.24 -8.51 -10.64
CA THR A 42 16.48 -7.96 -10.08
C THR A 42 16.23 -6.62 -9.37
N ASP A 43 17.12 -6.28 -8.44
CA ASP A 43 17.09 -4.97 -7.75
C ASP A 43 17.05 -3.80 -8.73
N ASP A 44 17.87 -3.85 -9.79
CA ASP A 44 17.93 -2.81 -10.82
C ASP A 44 16.58 -2.63 -11.53
N GLU A 45 15.84 -3.72 -11.76
CA GLU A 45 14.51 -3.64 -12.39
C GLU A 45 13.48 -2.98 -11.48
N TYR A 46 13.46 -3.29 -10.17
CA TYR A 46 12.54 -2.62 -9.24
C TYR A 46 12.87 -1.13 -9.10
N ILE A 47 14.16 -0.79 -9.05
CA ILE A 47 14.62 0.60 -9.04
C ILE A 47 14.20 1.32 -10.33
N GLU A 48 14.38 0.67 -11.49
CA GLU A 48 14.00 1.24 -12.79
C GLU A 48 12.49 1.54 -12.85
N GLN A 49 11.63 0.64 -12.35
CA GLN A 49 10.19 0.91 -12.33
C GLN A 49 9.83 2.13 -11.47
N GLY A 50 10.47 2.30 -10.31
CA GLY A 50 10.31 3.52 -9.50
C GLY A 50 10.80 4.78 -10.22
N GLN A 51 11.91 4.70 -10.97
CA GLN A 51 12.41 5.83 -11.77
C GLN A 51 11.45 6.21 -12.90
N ARG A 52 10.90 5.22 -13.62
CA ARG A 52 9.93 5.43 -14.69
C ARG A 52 8.62 6.00 -14.16
N TYR A 53 8.18 5.58 -12.97
CA TYR A 53 7.06 6.23 -12.29
C TYR A 53 7.29 7.75 -12.14
N PHE A 54 8.48 8.17 -11.70
CA PHE A 54 8.76 9.61 -11.59
C PHE A 54 9.00 10.31 -12.93
N ASP A 55 9.28 9.59 -14.01
CA ASP A 55 9.32 10.17 -15.35
C ASP A 55 7.94 10.63 -15.82
N THR A 56 6.84 9.95 -15.40
CA THR A 56 5.48 10.40 -15.74
C THR A 56 5.10 11.72 -15.05
N LEU A 57 5.80 12.09 -13.98
CA LEU A 57 5.64 13.33 -13.23
C LEU A 57 6.72 14.38 -13.54
N ASP A 58 7.60 14.13 -14.50
CA ASP A 58 8.69 15.03 -14.87
C ASP A 58 8.51 15.57 -16.29
N ALA A 59 8.22 16.86 -16.43
CA ALA A 59 7.99 17.50 -17.73
C ALA A 59 9.23 17.49 -18.65
N SER A 60 10.41 17.13 -18.13
CA SER A 60 11.65 17.01 -18.89
C SER A 60 12.00 15.58 -19.31
N ALA A 61 11.28 14.57 -18.80
CA ALA A 61 11.51 13.17 -19.10
C ALA A 61 10.93 12.75 -20.46
N ASP A 62 11.30 11.54 -20.91
CA ASP A 62 10.71 10.92 -22.09
C ASP A 62 9.27 10.48 -21.75
N PRO A 63 8.24 10.99 -22.46
CA PRO A 63 6.85 10.63 -22.16
C PRO A 63 6.53 9.16 -22.39
N GLU A 64 7.37 8.40 -23.11
CA GLU A 64 7.21 6.95 -23.27
C GLU A 64 7.90 6.15 -22.14
N SER A 65 8.56 6.82 -21.20
CA SER A 65 9.21 6.21 -20.03
C SER A 65 8.19 5.94 -18.92
N GLU A 66 7.27 5.02 -19.18
CA GLU A 66 6.23 4.65 -18.22
C GLU A 66 6.61 3.39 -17.43
N PRO A 67 6.22 3.30 -16.15
CA PRO A 67 6.32 2.06 -15.40
C PRO A 67 5.33 1.02 -15.98
N THR A 68 5.65 -0.25 -15.80
CA THR A 68 4.76 -1.34 -16.18
C THR A 68 3.74 -1.57 -15.06
N TYR A 69 2.56 -1.00 -15.20
CA TYR A 69 1.46 -1.17 -14.25
C TYR A 69 0.68 -2.47 -14.47
N ALA A 70 0.23 -3.07 -13.37
CA ALA A 70 -0.86 -4.03 -13.41
C ALA A 70 -2.18 -3.30 -13.78
N GLU A 71 -3.12 -4.01 -14.41
CA GLU A 71 -4.39 -3.43 -14.88
C GLU A 71 -5.13 -2.64 -13.78
N LEU A 72 -5.14 -3.17 -12.55
CA LEU A 72 -5.81 -2.59 -11.37
C LEU A 72 -4.80 -2.07 -10.33
N VAL A 73 -3.72 -1.42 -10.78
CA VAL A 73 -2.82 -0.70 -9.86
C VAL A 73 -3.60 0.34 -9.04
N ALA A 74 -3.26 0.50 -7.76
CA ALA A 74 -3.78 1.58 -6.94
C ALA A 74 -2.67 2.54 -6.50
N ARG A 75 -2.96 3.84 -6.47
CA ARG A 75 -2.09 4.87 -5.86
C ARG A 75 -2.76 5.48 -4.64
N TRP A 76 -2.09 5.37 -3.51
CA TRP A 76 -2.55 5.83 -2.20
C TRP A 76 -1.61 6.86 -1.60
N GLU A 77 -2.07 8.08 -1.40
CA GLU A 77 -1.31 9.23 -0.92
C GLU A 77 -1.84 9.65 0.45
N TRP A 78 -1.08 9.39 1.50
CA TRP A 78 -1.51 9.69 2.87
C TRP A 78 -1.72 11.20 3.10
N PRO A 79 -2.55 11.58 4.10
CA PRO A 79 -2.75 12.98 4.44
C PRO A 79 -1.39 13.68 4.65
N PRO A 80 -1.25 14.91 4.15
CA PRO A 80 -2.32 15.87 3.87
C PRO A 80 -2.96 15.79 2.48
N TRP A 81 -2.59 14.80 1.67
CA TRP A 81 -3.11 14.58 0.33
C TRP A 81 -4.41 13.77 0.33
N LEU A 82 -4.74 13.14 -0.79
CA LEU A 82 -6.10 12.78 -1.16
C LEU A 82 -6.47 11.30 -0.94
N LEU A 83 -5.56 10.51 -0.35
CA LEU A 83 -5.69 9.05 -0.24
C LEU A 83 -5.68 8.41 -1.63
N LEU A 84 -6.79 7.86 -2.12
CA LEU A 84 -6.83 7.20 -3.43
C LEU A 84 -6.81 8.22 -4.58
N THR A 85 -5.65 8.40 -5.22
CA THR A 85 -5.46 9.31 -6.37
C THR A 85 -5.36 8.59 -7.70
N GLY A 86 -5.25 7.26 -7.71
CA GLY A 86 -5.29 6.44 -8.90
C GLY A 86 -5.86 5.07 -8.61
N TYR A 87 -6.72 4.57 -9.49
CA TYR A 87 -7.17 3.18 -9.47
C TYR A 87 -7.36 2.68 -10.91
N GLY A 88 -6.50 1.76 -11.31
CA GLY A 88 -6.27 1.35 -12.68
C GLY A 88 -5.15 2.13 -13.35
N ALA A 89 -4.44 1.47 -14.27
CA ALA A 89 -3.27 2.03 -14.95
C ALA A 89 -3.61 3.31 -15.74
N GLU A 90 -4.71 3.28 -16.50
CA GLU A 90 -5.16 4.43 -17.31
C GLU A 90 -5.47 5.66 -16.45
N LEU A 91 -6.19 5.50 -15.34
CA LEU A 91 -6.53 6.61 -14.46
C LEU A 91 -5.29 7.17 -13.76
N THR A 92 -4.35 6.30 -13.36
CA THR A 92 -3.10 6.71 -12.71
C THR A 92 -2.29 7.62 -13.64
N LEU A 93 -2.07 7.19 -14.89
CA LEU A 93 -1.37 7.98 -15.91
C LEU A 93 -2.12 9.27 -16.25
N ALA A 94 -3.45 9.22 -16.37
CA ALA A 94 -4.25 10.41 -16.65
C ALA A 94 -4.15 11.47 -15.53
N VAL A 95 -4.01 11.05 -14.27
CA VAL A 95 -3.79 12.00 -13.16
C VAL A 95 -2.40 12.62 -13.23
N ASP A 96 -1.37 11.87 -13.64
CA ASP A 96 -0.02 12.41 -13.82
C ASP A 96 0.01 13.48 -14.93
N GLU A 97 -0.66 13.20 -16.06
CA GLU A 97 -0.86 14.17 -17.13
C GLU A 97 -1.59 15.44 -16.64
N LEU A 98 -2.59 15.29 -15.77
CA LEU A 98 -3.30 16.44 -15.18
C LEU A 98 -2.39 17.26 -14.27
N VAL A 99 -1.51 16.62 -13.50
CA VAL A 99 -0.49 17.33 -12.69
C VAL A 99 0.43 18.13 -13.59
N LEU A 100 0.96 17.53 -14.66
CA LEU A 100 1.81 18.23 -15.63
C LEU A 100 1.07 19.34 -16.38
N ALA A 101 -0.23 19.17 -16.66
CA ALA A 101 -1.04 20.21 -17.27
C ALA A 101 -1.28 21.40 -16.32
N ALA A 102 -1.45 21.13 -15.01
CA ALA A 102 -1.63 22.16 -13.99
C ALA A 102 -0.32 22.89 -13.66
N PHE A 103 0.81 22.17 -13.68
CA PHE A 103 2.15 22.66 -13.37
C PHE A 103 3.15 22.25 -14.49
N PRO A 104 3.14 22.91 -15.66
CA PRO A 104 3.96 22.51 -16.81
C PRO A 104 5.47 22.59 -16.59
N GLY A 105 5.93 23.29 -15.54
CA GLY A 105 7.33 23.34 -15.15
C GLY A 105 7.78 22.24 -14.18
N THR A 106 6.93 21.25 -13.90
CA THR A 106 7.24 20.20 -12.92
C THR A 106 8.44 19.37 -13.33
N THR A 107 9.40 19.17 -12.42
CA THR A 107 10.54 18.26 -12.60
C THR A 107 10.76 17.41 -11.36
N VAL A 108 11.50 16.31 -11.44
CA VAL A 108 11.83 15.47 -10.27
C VAL A 108 13.36 15.39 -10.13
N PRO A 109 14.02 16.48 -9.70
CA PRO A 109 15.48 16.62 -9.75
C PRO A 109 16.23 15.73 -8.76
N THR A 110 15.58 15.24 -7.70
CA THR A 110 16.19 14.34 -6.72
C THR A 110 15.41 13.04 -6.69
N ARG A 111 16.10 11.92 -6.94
CA ARG A 111 15.54 10.57 -6.90
C ARG A 111 16.53 9.60 -6.26
N ASP A 112 16.26 9.12 -5.06
CA ASP A 112 16.95 7.98 -4.45
C ASP A 112 15.96 6.83 -4.38
N CYS A 113 16.06 5.88 -5.30
CA CYS A 113 15.22 4.68 -5.35
C CYS A 113 16.07 3.45 -5.04
N ARG A 114 15.52 2.53 -4.24
CA ARG A 114 16.20 1.32 -3.77
C ARG A 114 15.30 0.10 -3.85
N ALA A 115 15.94 -1.07 -4.00
CA ALA A 115 15.28 -2.36 -3.93
C ALA A 115 15.40 -2.98 -2.53
N PHE A 116 14.43 -3.83 -2.17
CA PHE A 116 14.34 -4.49 -0.86
C PHE A 116 13.97 -5.97 -0.99
N GLU A 117 14.38 -6.77 -0.01
CA GLU A 117 14.13 -8.22 0.00
C GLU A 117 12.68 -8.60 0.36
N VAL A 118 11.94 -7.66 0.95
CA VAL A 118 10.54 -7.83 1.38
C VAL A 118 9.72 -6.69 0.82
N GLN A 119 8.49 -7.00 0.37
CA GLN A 119 7.57 -5.99 -0.14
C GLN A 119 7.36 -4.84 0.86
N PRO A 120 7.20 -3.60 0.38
CA PRO A 120 7.31 -3.19 -1.02
C PRO A 120 8.76 -3.29 -1.54
N PHE A 121 8.95 -3.93 -2.69
CA PHE A 121 10.28 -4.23 -3.22
C PHE A 121 11.00 -3.01 -3.78
N GLY A 122 10.27 -1.94 -4.11
CA GLY A 122 10.84 -0.66 -4.53
C GLY A 122 10.42 0.43 -3.55
N ARG A 123 11.36 1.25 -3.09
CA ARG A 123 11.05 2.44 -2.27
C ARG A 123 11.92 3.59 -2.74
N CYS A 124 11.35 4.78 -2.78
CA CYS A 124 11.98 5.97 -3.27
C CYS A 124 11.81 7.12 -2.28
N ARG A 125 12.87 7.91 -2.12
CA ARG A 125 12.81 9.26 -1.58
C ARG A 125 13.10 10.21 -2.70
N VAL A 126 12.15 11.08 -3.01
CA VAL A 126 12.25 12.02 -4.11
C VAL A 126 11.97 13.44 -3.66
N SER A 127 12.34 14.40 -4.49
CA SER A 127 11.81 15.75 -4.40
C SER A 127 11.24 16.12 -5.75
N ILE A 128 9.92 16.30 -5.81
CA ILE A 128 9.24 16.87 -6.98
C ILE A 128 9.34 18.40 -6.85
N ASP A 129 9.76 19.08 -7.90
CA ASP A 129 9.79 20.54 -7.97
C ASP A 129 8.60 21.02 -8.79
N TYR A 130 7.61 21.62 -8.12
CA TYR A 130 6.46 22.25 -8.76
C TYR A 130 6.78 23.73 -9.01
N GLU A 131 7.34 24.04 -10.18
CA GLU A 131 7.64 25.41 -10.62
C GLU A 131 8.53 26.22 -9.65
N GLY A 132 9.56 25.58 -9.11
CA GLY A 132 10.52 26.15 -8.16
C GLY A 132 10.20 25.88 -6.69
N GLN A 133 9.19 25.06 -6.40
CA GLN A 133 8.78 24.69 -5.05
C GLN A 133 8.96 23.18 -4.84
N ALA A 134 9.96 22.84 -4.04
CA ALA A 134 10.30 21.46 -3.71
C ALA A 134 9.24 20.81 -2.80
N CYS A 135 8.83 19.61 -3.17
CA CYS A 135 7.98 18.72 -2.41
C CYS A 135 8.71 17.40 -2.17
N PRO A 136 9.31 17.21 -0.99
CA PRO A 136 9.97 15.96 -0.65
C PRO A 136 8.93 14.89 -0.29
N ILE A 137 9.04 13.72 -0.92
CA ILE A 137 8.07 12.62 -0.84
C ILE A 137 8.83 11.31 -0.62
N TYR A 138 8.28 10.45 0.25
CA TYR A 138 8.66 9.06 0.36
C TYR A 138 7.56 8.21 -0.28
N GLU A 139 7.92 7.32 -1.20
CA GLU A 139 6.96 6.54 -1.97
C GLU A 139 7.45 5.10 -2.17
N GLU A 140 6.54 4.14 -2.09
CA GLU A 140 6.86 2.72 -2.18
C GLU A 140 5.98 1.98 -3.17
N PHE A 141 6.55 0.93 -3.77
CA PHE A 141 6.02 0.25 -4.94
C PHE A 141 5.94 -1.25 -4.63
N THR A 142 4.72 -1.77 -4.66
CA THR A 142 4.44 -3.21 -4.55
C THR A 142 4.36 -3.80 -5.96
N PHE A 143 4.89 -5.00 -6.11
CA PHE A 143 4.96 -5.69 -7.41
C PHE A 143 4.29 -7.07 -7.39
N ASN A 144 3.83 -7.56 -8.53
CA ASN A 144 3.50 -8.97 -8.70
C ASN A 144 4.69 -9.79 -9.26
N ASP A 145 4.50 -11.10 -9.49
CA ASP A 145 5.57 -11.98 -9.98
C ASP A 145 6.03 -11.65 -11.39
N ALA A 146 5.18 -11.00 -12.19
CA ALA A 146 5.51 -10.52 -13.52
C ALA A 146 6.42 -9.26 -13.49
N GLY A 147 6.59 -8.64 -12.32
CA GLY A 147 7.32 -7.38 -12.15
C GLY A 147 6.48 -6.14 -12.45
N GLU A 148 5.16 -6.27 -12.49
CA GLU A 148 4.25 -5.12 -12.69
C GLU A 148 4.00 -4.42 -11.35
N VAL A 149 3.92 -3.09 -11.37
CA VAL A 149 3.52 -2.28 -10.20
C VAL A 149 2.03 -2.48 -9.93
N THR A 150 1.68 -2.93 -8.72
CA THR A 150 0.30 -3.24 -8.30
C THR A 150 -0.23 -2.28 -7.24
N PHE A 151 0.67 -1.64 -6.49
CA PHE A 151 0.30 -0.65 -5.48
C PHE A 151 1.42 0.38 -5.35
N VAL A 152 1.05 1.66 -5.32
CA VAL A 152 1.91 2.79 -5.04
C VAL A 152 1.41 3.44 -3.76
N GLU A 153 2.27 3.60 -2.75
CA GLU A 153 1.90 4.24 -1.49
C GLU A 153 2.87 5.38 -1.19
N ALA A 154 2.33 6.58 -0.97
CA ALA A 154 3.11 7.81 -0.82
C ALA A 154 2.82 8.51 0.50
N TRP A 155 3.87 9.06 1.10
CA TRP A 155 3.85 9.93 2.27
C TRP A 155 4.63 11.20 2.01
N SER A 156 4.21 12.28 2.64
CA SER A 156 5.05 13.46 2.79
C SER A 156 6.34 13.06 3.50
N ASP A 157 7.49 13.45 2.97
CA ASP A 157 8.78 13.18 3.63
C ASP A 157 9.11 14.21 4.74
N GLN A 158 8.11 14.96 5.19
CA GLN A 158 8.22 15.83 6.35
C GLN A 158 8.19 14.98 7.63
N ALA A 159 9.20 15.14 8.48
CA ALA A 159 9.36 14.34 9.70
C ALA A 159 8.12 14.35 10.64
N ALA A 160 7.32 15.43 10.63
CA ALA A 160 6.11 15.53 11.44
C ALA A 160 4.90 14.75 10.90
N LEU A 161 4.98 14.29 9.65
CA LEU A 161 3.90 13.60 8.93
C LEU A 161 4.20 12.11 8.69
N LEU A 162 5.45 11.69 8.89
CA LEU A 162 5.83 10.28 8.83
C LEU A 162 5.38 9.52 10.09
N PRO A 163 4.80 8.32 9.96
CA PRO A 163 4.44 7.49 11.10
C PRO A 163 5.64 6.76 11.74
N TRP A 164 6.86 6.97 11.25
CA TRP A 164 8.10 6.40 11.79
C TRP A 164 9.19 7.46 12.00
N ASP A 165 10.24 7.09 12.75
CA ASP A 165 11.43 7.93 12.95
C ASP A 165 12.39 7.74 11.77
N VAL A 166 12.42 8.74 10.87
CA VAL A 166 13.26 8.73 9.67
C VAL A 166 14.77 8.69 9.95
N GLU A 167 15.21 9.22 11.10
CA GLU A 167 16.64 9.21 11.44
C GLU A 167 17.10 7.81 11.88
N ALA A 168 16.19 7.05 12.50
CA ALA A 168 16.44 5.68 12.93
C ALA A 168 16.16 4.65 11.83
N ASP A 169 15.14 4.89 11.02
CA ASP A 169 14.66 4.01 9.95
C ASP A 169 14.37 4.84 8.69
N PRO A 170 15.40 5.20 7.90
CA PRO A 170 15.22 6.05 6.73
C PRO A 170 14.39 5.39 5.62
N TRP A 171 14.23 4.06 5.63
CA TRP A 171 13.57 3.31 4.57
C TRP A 171 12.30 2.60 5.01
N ALA A 172 11.78 2.91 6.21
CA ALA A 172 10.55 2.33 6.70
C ALA A 172 10.58 0.79 6.66
N GLU A 173 11.67 0.18 7.12
CA GLU A 173 11.83 -1.29 7.20
C GLU A 173 11.19 -1.89 8.45
N GLY A 174 10.82 -1.07 9.44
CA GLY A 174 10.17 -1.54 10.66
C GLY A 174 8.78 -2.16 10.44
N GLU A 175 8.49 -3.24 11.16
CA GLU A 175 7.21 -3.98 11.08
C GLU A 175 6.00 -3.17 11.62
N GLY A 176 6.24 -2.11 12.39
CA GLY A 176 5.19 -1.31 13.03
C GLY A 176 4.57 -0.23 12.14
N ILE A 177 4.93 -0.18 10.86
CA ILE A 177 4.51 0.86 9.93
C ILE A 177 3.15 0.48 9.36
N GLY A 178 2.15 1.34 9.56
CA GLY A 178 0.76 1.13 9.16
C GLY A 178 0.53 1.27 7.64
N ARG A 179 1.33 0.61 6.81
CA ARG A 179 1.24 0.69 5.34
C ARG A 179 0.12 -0.18 4.78
N LEU A 180 -0.63 0.35 3.81
CA LEU A 180 -1.66 -0.41 3.08
C LEU A 180 -1.05 -1.36 2.05
N SER A 181 0.13 -1.03 1.52
CA SER A 181 0.92 -1.82 0.57
C SER A 181 1.26 -3.23 1.06
N THR A 182 1.08 -3.50 2.36
CA THR A 182 1.25 -4.83 2.99
C THR A 182 -0.03 -5.45 3.54
N ARG A 183 -1.13 -4.69 3.60
CA ARG A 183 -2.39 -5.13 4.22
C ARG A 183 -3.52 -5.35 3.23
N VAL A 184 -3.46 -4.72 2.06
CA VAL A 184 -4.47 -4.90 1.01
C VAL A 184 -4.42 -6.34 0.47
N PRO A 185 -5.51 -7.13 0.61
CA PRO A 185 -5.53 -8.51 0.14
C PRO A 185 -5.33 -8.62 -1.37
N GLY A 186 -4.62 -9.66 -1.79
CA GLY A 186 -4.36 -9.97 -3.20
C GLY A 186 -3.00 -9.48 -3.70
N LEU A 187 -2.39 -8.49 -3.03
CA LEU A 187 -1.04 -8.01 -3.34
C LEU A 187 0.04 -9.07 -3.15
N GLY A 188 -0.21 -10.06 -2.29
CA GLY A 188 0.69 -11.20 -2.04
C GLY A 188 0.55 -12.37 -3.01
N THR A 189 -0.25 -12.22 -4.06
CA THR A 189 -0.47 -13.28 -5.05
C THR A 189 0.40 -13.07 -6.28
N GLU A 190 0.72 -14.13 -7.02
CA GLU A 190 1.53 -14.05 -8.25
C GLU A 190 0.98 -13.02 -9.26
N ALA A 191 -0.32 -12.77 -9.26
CA ALA A 191 -0.98 -11.80 -10.14
C ALA A 191 -1.16 -10.41 -9.52
N GLY A 192 -1.00 -10.25 -8.20
CA GLY A 192 -1.18 -8.99 -7.48
C GLY A 192 -2.58 -8.37 -7.64
N ARG A 193 -3.61 -9.20 -7.87
CA ARG A 193 -4.96 -8.72 -8.20
C ARG A 193 -5.69 -8.25 -6.96
N ILE A 194 -5.98 -6.94 -6.90
CA ILE A 194 -6.87 -6.33 -5.92
C ILE A 194 -8.31 -6.58 -6.37
N ASP A 195 -9.11 -7.27 -5.55
CA ASP A 195 -10.56 -7.39 -5.73
C ASP A 195 -11.28 -6.63 -4.60
N PRO A 196 -11.71 -5.38 -4.84
CA PRO A 196 -12.30 -4.55 -3.81
C PRO A 196 -13.66 -5.05 -3.30
N THR A 197 -14.31 -5.94 -4.05
CA THR A 197 -15.61 -6.54 -3.70
C THR A 197 -15.48 -8.00 -3.27
N GLY A 198 -14.27 -8.54 -3.28
CA GLY A 198 -13.99 -9.92 -2.97
C GLY A 198 -14.21 -10.26 -1.50
N GLU A 199 -14.34 -11.55 -1.22
CA GLU A 199 -14.55 -12.07 0.14
C GLU A 199 -13.39 -11.69 1.07
N GLU A 200 -12.15 -11.77 0.58
CA GLU A 200 -10.94 -11.49 1.36
C GLU A 200 -10.81 -10.00 1.71
N MET A 201 -11.07 -9.10 0.75
CA MET A 201 -11.12 -7.66 1.02
C MET A 201 -12.21 -7.31 2.03
N THR A 202 -13.41 -7.87 1.85
CA THR A 202 -14.54 -7.66 2.77
C THR A 202 -14.17 -8.11 4.18
N ARG A 203 -13.60 -9.30 4.33
CA ARG A 203 -13.19 -9.85 5.62
C ARG A 203 -12.08 -9.03 6.27
N ALA A 204 -11.07 -8.60 5.51
CA ALA A 204 -10.02 -7.73 6.02
C ALA A 204 -10.62 -6.40 6.54
N GLY A 205 -11.51 -5.79 5.75
CA GLY A 205 -12.21 -4.55 6.10
C GLY A 205 -13.10 -4.65 7.36
N GLU A 206 -13.59 -5.83 7.74
CA GLU A 206 -14.32 -6.01 9.00
C GLU A 206 -13.46 -5.75 10.24
N THR A 207 -12.13 -5.86 10.11
CA THR A 207 -11.17 -5.72 11.20
C THR A 207 -10.17 -4.58 11.01
N ASP A 208 -10.07 -4.06 9.79
CA ASP A 208 -9.16 -2.99 9.40
C ASP A 208 -9.93 -1.87 8.68
N ALA A 209 -10.12 -0.75 9.37
CA ALA A 209 -10.90 0.37 8.86
C ALA A 209 -10.25 1.05 7.65
N GLU A 210 -8.92 1.01 7.52
CA GLU A 210 -8.22 1.63 6.39
C GLU A 210 -8.33 0.76 5.14
N VAL A 211 -8.31 -0.57 5.29
CA VAL A 211 -8.61 -1.49 4.19
C VAL A 211 -10.08 -1.36 3.76
N ALA A 212 -11.02 -1.19 4.70
CA ALA A 212 -12.42 -0.93 4.37
C ALA A 212 -12.61 0.41 3.62
N ASP A 213 -11.91 1.47 4.05
CA ASP A 213 -11.93 2.78 3.39
C ASP A 213 -11.32 2.70 1.98
N PHE A 214 -10.18 2.03 1.82
CA PHE A 214 -9.61 1.72 0.50
C PHE A 214 -10.62 1.03 -0.42
N ALA A 215 -11.27 -0.05 0.06
CA ALA A 215 -12.26 -0.78 -0.72
C ALA A 215 -13.48 0.08 -1.09
N ALA A 216 -13.93 0.98 -0.21
CA ALA A 216 -15.02 1.90 -0.51
C ALA A 216 -14.62 2.94 -1.58
N ARG A 217 -13.41 3.50 -1.47
CA ARG A 217 -12.87 4.48 -2.42
C ARG A 217 -12.70 3.92 -3.82
N THR A 218 -12.27 2.66 -3.96
CA THR A 218 -12.17 2.03 -5.29
C THR A 218 -13.54 1.82 -5.96
N GLN A 219 -14.62 1.71 -5.18
CA GLN A 219 -15.99 1.53 -5.68
C GLN A 219 -16.70 2.85 -6.02
N ASP A 220 -16.32 3.94 -5.37
CA ASP A 220 -16.80 5.30 -5.65
C ASP A 220 -15.64 6.30 -5.68
N PHE A 221 -14.75 6.11 -6.66
CA PHE A 221 -13.51 6.89 -6.77
C PHE A 221 -13.77 8.39 -6.75
N TRP A 222 -14.64 8.89 -7.63
CA TRP A 222 -14.84 10.33 -7.79
C TRP A 222 -15.59 10.97 -6.61
N GLY A 223 -16.50 10.24 -5.96
CA GLY A 223 -17.17 10.71 -4.75
C GLY A 223 -16.16 10.93 -3.63
N TYR A 224 -15.40 9.89 -3.29
CA TYR A 224 -14.39 9.97 -2.23
C TYR A 224 -13.21 10.87 -2.57
N TRP A 225 -12.80 10.93 -3.84
CA TRP A 225 -11.74 11.85 -4.28
C TRP A 225 -12.17 13.30 -4.06
N SER A 226 -13.42 13.66 -4.43
CA SER A 226 -13.94 15.01 -4.21
C SER A 226 -14.03 15.34 -2.73
N GLU A 227 -14.49 14.41 -1.89
CA GLU A 227 -14.53 14.60 -0.44
C GLU A 227 -13.13 14.78 0.16
N ALA A 228 -12.16 13.98 -0.29
CA ALA A 228 -10.77 14.10 0.14
C ALA A 228 -10.15 15.43 -0.31
N TYR A 229 -10.43 15.88 -1.53
CA TYR A 229 -9.97 17.17 -2.05
C TYR A 229 -10.52 18.34 -1.23
N ASP A 230 -11.83 18.34 -0.94
CA ASP A 230 -12.47 19.36 -0.10
C ASP A 230 -11.90 19.34 1.33
N ALA A 231 -11.63 18.16 1.89
CA ALA A 231 -11.07 18.01 3.24
C ALA A 231 -9.59 18.42 3.30
N ALA A 232 -8.82 18.17 2.25
CA ALA A 232 -7.43 18.55 2.14
C ALA A 232 -7.28 20.07 2.00
N GLY A 233 -8.18 20.72 1.28
CA GLY A 233 -8.21 22.18 1.14
C GLY A 233 -7.00 22.75 0.39
N ASP A 234 -7.05 24.07 0.16
CA ASP A 234 -6.09 24.77 -0.72
C ASP A 234 -4.64 24.72 -0.21
N ASP A 235 -4.42 24.41 1.07
CA ASP A 235 -3.11 24.36 1.71
C ASP A 235 -2.50 22.95 1.75
N MET A 236 -3.12 21.95 1.11
CA MET A 236 -2.66 20.55 1.16
C MET A 236 -1.21 20.38 0.74
N PHE A 237 -0.79 21.07 -0.34
CA PHE A 237 0.59 21.06 -0.76
C PHE A 237 1.46 21.82 0.25
N ALA A 238 1.04 22.98 0.77
CA ALA A 238 1.79 23.75 1.78
C ALA A 238 2.14 22.87 2.98
N ARG A 239 1.15 22.13 3.48
CA ARG A 239 1.30 21.19 4.59
C ARG A 239 2.18 19.99 4.22
N GLY A 240 1.97 19.39 3.04
CA GLY A 240 2.64 18.16 2.63
C GLY A 240 4.09 18.36 2.19
N CYS A 241 4.37 19.49 1.53
CA CYS A 241 5.68 19.78 0.97
C CYS A 241 6.51 20.69 1.89
N GLY A 242 5.89 21.42 2.84
CA GLY A 242 6.57 22.22 3.88
C GLY A 242 7.04 23.61 3.45
N TRP A 243 6.23 24.33 2.67
CA TRP A 243 6.50 25.67 2.11
C TRP A 243 5.69 26.77 2.79
#